data_AF-A0A453KBU6-F1
#
_entry.id   AF-A0A453KBU6-F1
#
_cell.length_a   1.000
_cell.length_b   1.000
_cell.length_c   1.000
_cell.angle_alpha   90.00
_cell.angle_beta   90.00
_cell.angle_gamma   90.00
#
_symmetry.space_group_name_H-M   'P 1'
#
loop_
_entity.id
_entity.type
_entity.pdbx_description
1 polymer ?
#
loop_
_entity_poly.entity_id
_entity_poly.type
_entity_poly.pdbx_seq_one_letter_code
_entity_poly.pdbx_strand_id
1 'polypeptide(L)'
;MTHLSGIRLGLALYIAAMIKSVLAITRVSGTSLLQNNAVPQGQRGAANGIATTLMSLFKSVAPAGAGVLFSWAQKRQHAAFFPGDQMVFLLLNVTEVLGLLLTFKPFLAVPQHYK
;
A
#
# COMPACT_ATOMS: atom_id res chain seq x y z
N MET A 1 -4.93 -24.34 -15.75
CA MET A 1 -5.31 -22.99 -15.28
C MET A 1 -6.47 -22.51 -16.15
N THR A 2 -7.62 -22.18 -15.55
CA THR A 2 -8.77 -21.62 -16.29
C THR A 2 -8.40 -20.24 -16.79
N HIS A 3 -8.05 -20.15 -18.07
CA HIS A 3 -7.59 -18.90 -18.69
C HIS A 3 -8.80 -18.03 -19.01
N LEU A 4 -9.12 -17.07 -18.13
CA LEU A 4 -10.02 -15.98 -18.48
C LEU A 4 -9.41 -15.21 -19.66
N SER A 5 -10.18 -15.01 -20.72
CA SER A 5 -9.72 -14.31 -21.93
C SER A 5 -10.80 -13.35 -22.44
N GLY A 6 -10.39 -12.39 -23.27
CA GLY A 6 -11.29 -11.41 -23.88
C GLY A 6 -12.06 -10.58 -22.85
N ILE A 7 -13.36 -10.39 -23.11
CA ILE A 7 -14.25 -9.54 -22.30
C ILE A 7 -14.34 -9.99 -20.85
N ARG A 8 -14.34 -11.30 -20.58
CA ARG A 8 -14.44 -11.83 -19.21
C ARG A 8 -13.23 -11.47 -18.36
N LEU A 9 -12.03 -11.51 -18.95
CA LEU A 9 -10.81 -11.04 -18.30
C LEU A 9 -10.86 -9.52 -18.08
N GLY A 10 -11.22 -8.76 -19.11
CA GLY A 10 -11.32 -7.30 -19.02
C GLY A 10 -12.27 -6.84 -17.90
N LEU A 11 -13.46 -7.45 -17.82
CA LEU A 11 -14.44 -7.15 -16.78
C LEU A 11 -13.90 -7.48 -15.38
N ALA A 12 -13.30 -8.65 -15.20
CA ALA A 12 -12.73 -9.06 -13.92
C ALA A 12 -11.60 -8.10 -13.47
N LEU A 13 -10.71 -7.72 -14.39
CA LEU A 13 -9.65 -6.76 -14.12
C LEU A 13 -10.19 -5.38 -13.77
N TYR A 14 -11.24 -4.91 -14.46
CA TYR A 14 -11.86 -3.62 -14.18
C TYR A 14 -12.51 -3.58 -12.80
N ILE A 15 -13.28 -4.62 -12.45
CA ILE A 15 -13.87 -4.76 -11.11
C ILE A 15 -12.78 -4.79 -10.04
N ALA A 16 -11.72 -5.59 -10.25
CA ALA A 16 -10.61 -5.67 -9.33
C ALA A 16 -9.88 -4.31 -9.17
N ALA A 17 -9.67 -3.57 -10.27
CA ALA A 17 -9.06 -2.25 -10.25
C ALA A 17 -9.93 -1.22 -9.51
N MET A 18 -11.26 -1.30 -9.65
CA MET A 18 -12.19 -0.45 -8.92
C MET A 18 -12.18 -0.73 -7.42
N ILE A 19 -12.27 -1.99 -7.02
CA ILE A 19 -12.16 -2.39 -5.61
C ILE A 19 -10.83 -1.90 -5.02
N LYS A 20 -9.71 -2.13 -5.73
CA LYS A 20 -8.39 -1.65 -5.31
C LYS A 20 -8.38 -0.12 -5.12
N SER A 21 -9.00 0.63 -6.02
CA SER A 21 -9.05 2.09 -5.96
C SER A 21 -9.86 2.58 -4.77
N VAL A 22 -11.04 2.00 -4.53
CA VAL A 22 -11.88 2.33 -3.36
C VAL A 22 -11.12 2.06 -2.07
N LEU A 23 -10.51 0.88 -1.91
CA LEU A 23 -9.73 0.53 -0.72
C LEU A 23 -8.52 1.45 -0.52
N ALA A 24 -7.86 1.87 -1.61
CA ALA A 24 -6.74 2.81 -1.54
C ALA A 24 -7.19 4.19 -1.06
N ILE A 25 -8.30 4.71 -1.60
CA ILE A 25 -8.87 6.00 -1.19
C ILE A 25 -9.31 5.94 0.29
N THR A 26 -10.00 4.87 0.70
CA THR A 26 -10.43 4.68 2.08
C THR A 26 -9.25 4.66 3.05
N ARG A 27 -8.14 3.97 2.72
CA ARG A 27 -6.93 3.97 3.57
C ARG A 27 -6.33 5.36 3.73
N VAL A 28 -6.19 6.11 2.63
CA VAL A 28 -5.63 7.47 2.68
C VAL A 28 -6.51 8.40 3.51
N SER A 29 -7.82 8.43 3.23
CA SER A 29 -8.77 9.26 3.96
C SER A 29 -8.84 8.91 5.44
N GLY A 30 -8.89 7.61 5.77
CA GLY A 30 -8.88 7.14 7.16
C GLY A 30 -7.62 7.58 7.92
N THR A 31 -6.45 7.50 7.28
CA THR A 31 -5.18 7.95 7.88
C THR A 31 -5.18 9.45 8.11
N SER A 32 -5.66 10.25 7.15
CA SER A 32 -5.77 11.71 7.30
C SER A 32 -6.73 12.11 8.44
N LEU A 33 -7.83 11.38 8.63
CA LEU A 33 -8.73 11.60 9.77
C LEU A 33 -8.04 11.29 11.10
N LEU A 34 -7.34 10.16 11.20
CA LEU A 34 -6.58 9.80 12.39
C LEU A 34 -5.48 10.83 12.71
N GLN A 35 -4.76 11.31 11.70
CA GLN A 35 -3.75 12.37 11.85
C GLN A 35 -4.36 13.67 12.39
N ASN A 36 -5.47 14.11 11.80
CA ASN A 36 -6.17 15.32 12.26
C ASN A 36 -6.67 15.19 13.70
N ASN A 37 -7.09 14.00 14.13
CA ASN A 37 -7.50 13.74 15.50
C ASN A 37 -6.32 13.62 16.48
N ALA A 38 -5.13 13.26 16.00
CA ALA A 38 -3.93 13.12 16.82
C ALA A 38 -3.21 14.45 17.08
N VAL A 39 -3.50 15.51 16.32
CA VAL A 39 -2.82 16.82 16.44
C VAL A 39 -3.78 17.95 16.83
N PRO A 40 -3.31 18.95 17.61
CA PRO A 40 -4.10 20.14 17.92
C PRO A 40 -4.54 20.89 16.66
N GLN A 41 -5.73 21.51 16.70
CA GLN A 41 -6.34 22.18 15.54
C GLN A 41 -5.40 23.18 14.84
N GLY A 42 -4.66 24.00 15.61
CA GLY A 42 -3.73 24.99 15.08
C GLY A 42 -2.52 24.41 14.33
N GLN A 43 -2.23 23.12 14.51
CA GLN A 43 -1.09 22.43 13.87
C GLN A 43 -1.52 21.49 12.74
N ARG A 44 -2.82 21.31 12.49
CA ARG A 44 -3.34 20.41 11.44
C ARG A 44 -2.79 20.76 10.05
N GLY A 45 -2.64 22.05 9.74
CA GLY A 45 -2.07 22.50 8.46
C GLY A 45 -0.63 22.03 8.26
N ALA A 46 0.22 22.19 9.28
CA ALA A 46 1.61 21.72 9.23
C ALA A 46 1.69 20.19 9.19
N ALA A 47 0.89 19.49 9.99
CA ALA A 47 0.84 18.02 10.00
C ALA A 47 0.41 17.46 8.63
N ASN A 48 -0.65 18.00 8.03
CA ASN A 48 -1.12 17.59 6.70
C ASN A 48 -0.12 17.93 5.60
N GLY A 49 0.57 19.08 5.70
CA GLY A 49 1.67 19.45 4.80
C GLY A 49 2.80 18.43 4.82
N ILE A 50 3.30 18.07 6.01
CA ILE A 50 4.35 17.06 6.20
C ILE A 50 3.89 15.70 5.65
N ALA A 51 2.69 15.26 6.01
CA ALA A 51 2.14 13.98 5.56
C ALA A 51 2.03 13.92 4.02
N THR A 52 1.58 14.99 3.38
CA THR A 52 1.42 15.07 1.91
C THR A 52 2.77 15.12 1.21
N THR A 53 3.74 15.86 1.75
CA THR A 53 5.11 15.89 1.23
C THR A 53 5.73 14.50 1.28
N LEU A 54 5.66 13.83 2.44
CA LEU A 54 6.22 12.48 2.60
C LEU A 54 5.54 11.47 1.66
N MET A 55 4.21 11.53 1.54
CA MET A 55 3.48 10.70 0.58
C MET A 55 3.94 10.92 -0.86
N SER A 56 4.12 12.19 -1.27
CA SER A 56 4.55 12.53 -2.63
C SER A 56 5.98 12.04 -2.91
N LEU A 57 6.88 12.16 -1.94
CA LEU A 57 8.25 11.61 -2.02
C LEU A 57 8.23 10.09 -2.21
N PHE A 58 7.43 9.36 -1.41
CA PHE A 58 7.32 7.91 -1.61
C PHE A 58 6.67 7.55 -2.94
N LYS A 59 5.67 8.31 -3.40
CA LYS A 59 5.04 8.08 -4.71
C LYS A 59 6.00 8.33 -5.88
N SER A 60 6.96 9.24 -5.75
CA SER A 60 7.95 9.47 -6.81
C SER A 60 9.04 8.39 -6.86
N VAL A 61 9.46 7.86 -5.71
CA VAL A 61 10.50 6.82 -5.62
C VAL A 61 9.94 5.41 -5.83
N ALA A 62 8.67 5.17 -5.50
CA ALA A 62 8.05 3.85 -5.58
C ALA A 62 8.15 3.18 -6.97
N PRO A 63 7.92 3.86 -8.11
CA PRO A 63 8.08 3.25 -9.44
C PRO A 63 9.50 2.74 -9.70
N ALA A 64 10.52 3.49 -9.25
CA ALA A 64 11.91 3.07 -9.42
C ALA A 64 12.22 1.82 -8.56
N GLY A 65 11.79 1.82 -7.30
CA GLY A 65 11.94 0.65 -6.42
C GLY A 65 11.19 -0.58 -6.95
N ALA A 66 9.96 -0.40 -7.43
CA ALA A 66 9.18 -1.46 -8.06
C ALA A 66 9.86 -2.00 -9.32
N GLY A 67 10.43 -1.12 -10.15
CA GLY A 67 11.17 -1.50 -11.36
C GLY A 67 12.43 -2.32 -11.06
N VAL A 68 13.21 -1.92 -10.05
CA VAL A 68 14.39 -2.68 -9.59
C VAL A 68 13.97 -4.05 -9.08
N LEU A 69 12.93 -4.10 -8.24
CA LEU A 69 12.45 -5.36 -7.69
C LEU A 69 11.93 -6.30 -8.78
N PHE A 70 11.17 -5.76 -9.72
CA PHE A 70 10.64 -6.51 -10.85
C PHE A 70 11.76 -7.02 -11.77
N SER A 71 12.76 -6.19 -12.08
CA SER A 71 13.93 -6.61 -12.87
C SER A 71 14.70 -7.74 -12.20
N TRP A 72 14.87 -7.67 -10.87
CA TRP A 72 15.49 -8.74 -10.10
C TRP A 72 14.67 -10.03 -10.12
N ALA A 73 13.35 -9.93 -9.96
CA ALA A 73 12.44 -11.07 -10.05
C ALA A 73 12.51 -11.75 -11.44
N GLN A 74 12.51 -10.96 -12.52
CA GLN A 74 12.61 -11.46 -13.89
C GLN A 74 13.93 -12.20 -14.18
N LYS A 75 15.03 -11.88 -13.50
CA LYS A 75 16.29 -12.64 -13.60
C LYS A 75 16.25 -14.00 -12.90
N ARG A 76 15.23 -14.26 -12.09
CA ARG A 76 15.11 -15.42 -11.19
C ARG A 76 13.97 -16.39 -11.57
N GLN A 77 13.54 -16.37 -12.83
CA GLN A 77 12.44 -17.23 -13.32
C GLN A 77 12.70 -18.74 -13.13
N HIS A 78 13.95 -19.17 -13.07
CA HIS A 78 14.33 -20.59 -12.93
C HIS A 78 14.78 -20.97 -11.51
N ALA A 79 14.50 -20.15 -10.49
CA ALA A 79 14.84 -20.50 -9.12
C ALA A 79 13.93 -21.62 -8.59
N ALA A 80 14.51 -22.53 -7.79
CA ALA A 80 13.76 -23.62 -7.16
C ALA A 80 12.80 -23.15 -6.06
N PHE A 81 12.94 -21.92 -5.56
CA PHE A 81 12.13 -21.34 -4.50
C PHE A 81 11.66 -19.94 -4.88
N PHE A 82 10.34 -19.73 -4.92
CA PHE A 82 9.66 -18.50 -5.38
C PHE A 82 10.23 -17.90 -6.68
N PRO A 83 10.08 -18.61 -7.82
CA PRO A 83 10.53 -18.12 -9.11
C PRO A 83 9.79 -16.85 -9.57
N GLY A 84 10.54 -15.95 -10.20
CA GLY A 84 9.96 -14.85 -10.97
C GLY A 84 9.01 -13.96 -10.15
N ASP A 85 7.82 -13.76 -10.69
CA ASP A 85 6.79 -12.87 -10.15
C ASP A 85 6.30 -13.31 -8.76
N GLN A 86 6.41 -14.60 -8.42
CA GLN A 86 6.02 -15.09 -7.10
C GLN A 86 6.82 -14.41 -5.99
N MET A 87 8.09 -14.07 -6.24
CA MET A 87 8.93 -13.33 -5.31
C MET A 87 8.42 -11.90 -5.11
N VAL A 88 7.92 -11.25 -6.16
CA VAL A 88 7.32 -9.92 -6.07
C VAL A 88 6.06 -9.98 -5.22
N PHE A 89 5.20 -10.95 -5.45
CA PHE A 89 3.99 -11.15 -4.64
C PHE A 89 4.33 -11.43 -3.18
N LEU A 90 5.34 -12.25 -2.89
CA LEU A 90 5.78 -12.50 -1.52
C LEU A 90 6.16 -11.20 -0.81
N LEU A 91 6.97 -10.36 -1.44
CA LEU A 91 7.42 -9.10 -0.85
C LEU A 91 6.28 -8.10 -0.65
N LEU A 92 5.33 -8.05 -1.59
CA LEU A 92 4.12 -7.25 -1.43
C LEU A 92 3.27 -7.73 -0.25
N ASN A 93 3.06 -9.05 -0.11
CA ASN A 93 2.30 -9.63 0.99
C ASN A 93 2.99 -9.41 2.34
N VAL A 94 4.32 -9.58 2.42
CA VAL A 94 5.08 -9.29 3.65
C VAL A 94 4.94 -7.82 4.04
N THR A 95 5.02 -6.91 3.07
CA THR A 95 4.83 -5.47 3.32
C THR A 95 3.42 -5.17 3.81
N GLU A 96 2.40 -5.83 3.25
CA GLU A 96 1.00 -5.66 3.68
C GLU A 96 0.75 -6.22 5.08
N VAL A 97 1.29 -7.41 5.40
CA VAL A 97 1.22 -7.99 6.74
C VAL A 97 1.93 -7.10 7.74
N LEU A 98 3.11 -6.59 7.43
CA LEU A 98 3.82 -5.64 8.29
C LEU A 98 3.01 -4.37 8.49
N GLY A 99 2.45 -3.80 7.41
CA GLY A 99 1.57 -2.64 7.49
C GLY A 99 0.35 -2.88 8.38
N LEU A 100 -0.27 -4.05 8.26
CA LEU A 100 -1.38 -4.46 9.12
C LEU A 100 -0.94 -4.60 10.58
N LEU A 101 0.20 -5.23 10.85
CA LEU A 101 0.75 -5.37 12.20
C LEU A 101 0.98 -4.01 12.88
N LEU A 102 1.46 -3.02 12.11
CA LEU A 102 1.67 -1.65 12.59
C LEU A 102 0.37 -0.90 12.93
N THR A 103 -0.80 -1.39 12.51
CA THR A 103 -2.10 -0.81 12.90
C THR A 103 -2.60 -1.29 14.26
N PHE A 104 -2.00 -2.34 14.84
CA PHE A 104 -2.36 -2.82 16.17
C PHE A 104 -1.56 -2.12 17.27
N LYS A 105 -2.08 -2.16 18.50
CA LYS A 105 -1.30 -1.78 19.70
C LYS A 105 -0.14 -2.76 19.86
N PRO A 106 1.08 -2.30 20.21
CA PRO A 106 1.43 -0.97 20.72
C PRO A 106 1.83 0.08 19.66
N PHE A 107 1.90 -0.30 18.38
CA PHE A 107 2.48 0.56 17.33
C PHE A 107 1.58 1.74 16.96
N LEU A 108 0.27 1.53 16.92
CA LEU A 108 -0.69 2.61 16.75
C LEU A 108 -0.98 3.29 18.11
N ALA A 109 -0.25 4.38 18.39
CA ALA A 109 -0.48 5.19 19.57
C ALA A 109 -1.86 5.85 19.52
N VAL A 110 -2.72 5.51 20.48
CA VAL A 110 -4.07 6.09 20.59
C VAL A 110 -3.99 7.36 21.46
N PRO A 111 -4.55 8.49 21.02
CA PRO A 111 -4.59 9.72 21.82
C PRO A 111 -5.25 9.49 23.19
N GLN A 112 -4.71 10.10 24.24
CA GLN A 112 -5.20 9.91 25.62
C GLN A 112 -6.61 10.49 25.88
N HIS A 113 -7.18 11.26 24.95
CA HIS A 113 -8.53 11.82 25.06
C HIS A 113 -9.68 10.78 25.05
N TYR A 114 -9.37 9.48 24.93
CA TYR A 114 -10.34 8.38 25.00
C TYR A 114 -10.21 7.51 26.28
N LYS A 115 -9.54 8.02 27.33
CA LYS A 115 -9.60 7.41 28.67
C LYS A 115 -10.70 8.02 29.52
#